data_AF-A0A257LXU3-F1
#
_entry.id   AF-A0A257LXU3-F1
#
_cell.length_a   1.000
_cell.length_b   1.000
_cell.length_c   1.000
_cell.angle_alpha   90.00
_cell.angle_beta   90.00
_cell.angle_gamma   90.00
#
_symmetry.space_group_name_H-M   'P 1'
#
loop_
_entity.id
_entity.type
_entity.pdbx_description
1 polymer ?
#
loop_
_entity_poly.entity_id
_entity_poly.type
_entity_poly.pdbx_seq_one_letter_code
_entity_poly.pdbx_strand_id
1 'polypeptide(L)'
;MIGAVGHAPAMRVFLFLLAVLPAFAAAPDPASVAILFNKSIPESAKLAETYRVARNIPVANLVGLDLPKADDIDRAEYDSKILTPLRQEFDQRAWWKLGKNQEGLTLPVENKIRFLAIMRGVPLRVRNGPAQTPGTNLPKEFAGHNEASVDSELAGFGIQGLLLEGPVNNAYFKSDKSINDANMPFLVMVSRIDADTWQTCERMLRDAIQPEKSGLWGRADIDIANKIKLG
;
A
#
# COMPACT_ATOMS: atom_id res chain seq x y z
N MET A 1 54.76 0.11 -61.37
CA MET A 1 54.19 -1.04 -60.64
C MET A 1 54.72 -1.01 -59.21
N ILE A 2 53.93 -1.58 -58.30
CA ILE A 2 54.13 -1.75 -56.85
C ILE A 2 53.55 -0.59 -56.04
N GLY A 3 52.50 -0.93 -55.29
CA GLY A 3 51.45 -0.04 -54.82
C GLY A 3 51.61 0.46 -53.40
N ALA A 4 50.98 1.60 -53.15
CA ALA A 4 50.82 2.18 -51.82
C ALA A 4 49.71 1.43 -51.06
N VAL A 5 50.09 0.82 -49.94
CA VAL A 5 49.17 0.14 -49.03
C VAL A 5 48.45 1.19 -48.19
N GLY A 6 47.21 1.49 -48.58
CA GLY A 6 46.29 2.31 -47.81
C GLY A 6 45.91 1.61 -46.51
N HIS A 7 46.27 2.22 -45.37
CA HIS A 7 45.84 1.78 -44.06
C HIS A 7 44.39 2.22 -43.83
N ALA A 8 43.46 1.25 -43.73
CA ALA A 8 42.09 1.51 -43.34
C ALA A 8 42.02 1.99 -41.87
N PRO A 9 41.20 2.99 -41.53
CA PRO A 9 41.03 3.39 -40.13
C PRO A 9 40.21 2.33 -39.40
N ALA A 10 40.80 1.75 -38.35
CA ALA A 10 40.13 0.80 -37.47
C ALA A 10 38.96 1.50 -36.76
N MET A 11 37.74 1.19 -37.18
CA MET A 11 36.50 1.61 -36.56
C MET A 11 36.40 0.99 -35.16
N ARG A 12 36.72 1.77 -34.12
CA ARG A 12 36.53 1.39 -32.72
C ARG A 12 35.03 1.42 -32.40
N VAL A 13 34.37 0.27 -32.52
CA VAL A 13 33.01 0.06 -32.02
C VAL A 13 33.09 -0.01 -30.50
N PHE A 14 32.70 1.07 -29.82
CA PHE A 14 32.58 1.09 -28.37
C PHE A 14 31.21 0.50 -27.99
N LEU A 15 31.19 -0.79 -27.65
CA LEU A 15 29.99 -1.49 -27.22
C LEU A 15 29.65 -1.05 -25.78
N PHE A 16 28.78 -0.05 -25.62
CA PHE A 16 28.22 0.29 -24.31
C PHE A 16 27.22 -0.79 -23.89
N LEU A 17 27.70 -1.80 -23.16
CA LEU A 17 26.86 -2.80 -22.50
C LEU A 17 26.29 -2.16 -21.23
N LEU A 18 25.16 -1.45 -21.38
CA LEU A 18 24.42 -0.88 -20.26
C LEU A 18 23.73 -2.03 -19.51
N ALA A 19 24.44 -2.69 -18.61
CA ALA A 19 23.84 -3.61 -17.66
C ALA A 19 23.02 -2.79 -16.65
N VAL A 20 21.76 -2.51 -16.99
CA VAL A 20 20.78 -2.05 -16.01
C VAL A 20 20.51 -3.24 -15.10
N LEU A 21 21.28 -3.39 -14.04
CA LEU A 21 20.88 -4.24 -12.93
C LEU A 21 19.62 -3.61 -12.34
N PRO A 22 18.45 -4.26 -12.42
CA PRO A 22 17.29 -3.75 -11.72
C PRO A 22 17.63 -3.72 -10.23
N ALA A 23 17.73 -2.53 -9.66
CA ALA A 23 17.71 -2.36 -8.22
C ALA A 23 16.30 -2.73 -7.75
N PHE A 24 16.06 -4.04 -7.56
CA PHE A 24 14.84 -4.49 -6.94
C PHE A 24 14.86 -3.97 -5.50
N ALA A 25 13.90 -3.11 -5.16
CA ALA A 25 13.64 -2.80 -3.77
C ALA A 25 13.43 -4.12 -3.03
N ALA A 26 14.10 -4.28 -1.88
CA ALA A 26 13.96 -5.48 -1.08
C ALA A 26 12.46 -5.68 -0.75
N ALA A 27 11.95 -6.89 -1.02
CA ALA A 27 10.59 -7.23 -0.65
C ALA A 27 10.39 -7.02 0.86
N PRO A 28 9.20 -6.58 1.31
CA PRO A 28 8.90 -6.48 2.72
C PRO A 28 9.16 -7.82 3.42
N ASP A 29 9.66 -7.77 4.66
CA ASP A 29 9.66 -8.95 5.53
C ASP A 29 8.21 -9.45 5.69
N PRO A 30 7.89 -10.71 5.33
CA PRO A 30 6.54 -11.25 5.48
C PRO A 30 5.98 -11.12 6.90
N ALA A 31 6.83 -11.12 7.93
CA ALA A 31 6.40 -10.91 9.32
C ALA A 31 5.88 -9.49 9.58
N SER A 32 6.25 -8.52 8.75
CA SER A 32 5.81 -7.12 8.84
C SER A 32 4.53 -6.81 8.07
N VAL A 33 3.90 -7.83 7.46
CA VAL A 33 2.67 -7.70 6.67
C VAL A 33 1.51 -8.34 7.40
N ALA A 34 0.45 -7.58 7.65
CA ALA A 34 -0.85 -8.11 8.09
C ALA A 34 -1.84 -8.17 6.93
N ILE A 35 -2.77 -9.12 6.98
CA ILE A 35 -3.82 -9.29 5.97
C ILE A 35 -5.16 -9.06 6.64
N LEU A 36 -5.92 -8.07 6.17
CA LEU A 36 -7.28 -7.79 6.62
C LEU A 36 -8.28 -8.38 5.61
N PHE A 37 -9.24 -9.18 6.10
CA PHE A 37 -10.28 -9.76 5.27
C PHE A 37 -11.65 -9.73 5.95
N ASN A 38 -12.71 -9.84 5.15
CA ASN A 38 -14.08 -9.90 5.66
C ASN A 38 -14.44 -11.35 5.98
N LYS A 39 -14.46 -11.68 7.28
CA LYS A 39 -14.79 -13.02 7.79
C LYS A 39 -16.22 -13.46 7.47
N SER A 40 -17.14 -12.50 7.27
CA SER A 40 -18.53 -12.77 6.86
C SER A 40 -18.66 -13.27 5.41
N ILE A 41 -17.57 -13.25 4.64
CA ILE A 41 -17.52 -13.66 3.23
C ILE A 41 -16.45 -14.77 3.08
N PRO A 42 -16.85 -16.04 2.89
CA PRO A 42 -15.91 -17.16 2.77
C PRO A 42 -14.85 -16.97 1.66
N GLU A 43 -15.22 -16.36 0.55
CA GLU A 43 -14.32 -16.08 -0.57
C GLU A 43 -13.22 -15.07 -0.21
N SER A 44 -13.54 -14.10 0.67
CA SER A 44 -12.56 -13.14 1.20
C SER A 44 -11.51 -13.86 2.06
N ALA A 45 -11.95 -14.78 2.93
CA ALA A 45 -11.06 -15.59 3.75
C ALA A 45 -10.18 -16.52 2.90
N LYS A 46 -10.75 -17.14 1.85
CA LYS A 46 -9.99 -17.97 0.90
C LYS A 46 -8.92 -17.14 0.16
N LEU A 47 -9.27 -15.93 -0.27
CA LEU A 47 -8.33 -15.02 -0.93
C LEU A 47 -7.19 -14.61 0.02
N ALA A 48 -7.52 -14.30 1.28
CA ALA A 48 -6.55 -13.98 2.33
C ALA A 48 -5.54 -15.10 2.53
N GLU A 49 -6.01 -16.34 2.68
CA GLU A 49 -5.14 -17.50 2.87
C GLU A 49 -4.28 -17.78 1.63
N THR A 50 -4.85 -17.62 0.43
CA THR A 50 -4.10 -17.75 -0.83
C THR A 50 -2.96 -16.74 -0.90
N TYR A 51 -3.22 -15.47 -0.57
CA TYR A 51 -2.19 -14.43 -0.54
C TYR A 51 -1.13 -14.70 0.55
N ARG A 52 -1.58 -15.14 1.72
CA ARG A 52 -0.70 -15.50 2.85
C ARG A 52 0.31 -16.56 2.45
N VAL A 53 -0.16 -17.67 1.88
CA VAL A 53 0.70 -18.77 1.42
C VAL A 53 1.64 -18.29 0.32
N ALA A 54 1.13 -17.54 -0.66
CA ALA A 54 1.92 -17.03 -1.77
C ALA A 54 3.11 -16.15 -1.33
N ARG A 55 2.94 -15.40 -0.23
CA ARG A 55 3.93 -14.44 0.28
C ARG A 55 4.66 -14.92 1.54
N ASN A 56 4.43 -16.16 1.98
CA ASN A 56 4.97 -16.71 3.22
C ASN A 56 4.66 -15.85 4.46
N ILE A 57 3.48 -15.22 4.49
CA ILE A 57 3.05 -14.39 5.63
C ILE A 57 2.67 -15.31 6.81
N PRO A 58 3.04 -15.00 8.06
CA PRO A 58 2.67 -15.82 9.21
C PRO A 58 1.15 -15.97 9.36
N VAL A 59 0.69 -17.14 9.82
CA VAL A 59 -0.75 -17.37 10.10
C VAL A 59 -1.28 -16.39 11.15
N ALA A 60 -0.45 -16.03 12.13
CA ALA A 60 -0.79 -15.04 13.15
C ALA A 60 -1.11 -13.64 12.58
N ASN A 61 -0.68 -13.35 11.34
CA ASN A 61 -0.85 -12.06 10.68
C ASN A 61 -2.16 -11.95 9.87
N LEU A 62 -2.99 -13.00 9.89
CA LEU A 62 -4.36 -12.94 9.38
C LEU A 62 -5.27 -12.24 10.39
N VAL A 63 -5.99 -11.22 9.93
CA VAL A 63 -6.97 -10.47 10.71
C VAL A 63 -8.32 -10.56 9.99
N GLY A 64 -9.22 -11.38 10.53
CA GLY A 64 -10.57 -11.56 10.00
C GLY A 64 -11.58 -10.80 10.84
N LEU A 65 -12.23 -9.78 10.25
CA LEU A 65 -13.27 -9.00 10.93
C LEU A 65 -14.64 -9.32 10.35
N ASP A 66 -15.67 -9.29 11.18
CA ASP A 66 -17.07 -9.49 10.77
C ASP A 66 -17.63 -8.17 10.20
N LEU A 67 -17.52 -7.99 8.87
CA LEU A 67 -17.83 -6.73 8.18
C LEU A 67 -19.09 -6.83 7.31
N PRO A 68 -19.78 -5.71 7.02
CA PRO A 68 -20.90 -5.70 6.09
C PRO A 68 -20.47 -6.14 4.68
N LYS A 69 -21.41 -6.71 3.91
CA LYS A 69 -21.21 -7.13 2.51
C LYS A 69 -21.54 -6.00 1.54
N ALA A 70 -21.07 -4.80 1.84
CA ALA A 70 -21.30 -3.60 1.05
C ALA A 70 -20.00 -2.81 0.91
N ASP A 71 -19.87 -2.10 -0.21
CA ASP A 71 -18.71 -1.26 -0.47
C ASP A 71 -18.68 0.00 0.39
N ASP A 72 -19.85 0.45 0.81
CA ASP A 72 -19.97 1.62 1.68
C ASP A 72 -20.24 1.17 3.12
N ILE A 73 -19.66 1.88 4.06
CA ILE A 73 -19.89 1.72 5.50
C ILE A 73 -20.13 3.10 6.12
N ASP A 74 -21.05 3.20 7.06
CA ASP A 74 -21.27 4.47 7.76
C ASP A 74 -20.19 4.65 8.85
N ARG A 75 -19.88 5.89 9.23
CA ARG A 75 -18.78 6.22 10.16
C ARG A 75 -18.84 5.43 11.48
N ALA A 76 -20.01 5.33 12.10
CA ALA A 76 -20.19 4.59 13.35
C ALA A 76 -19.93 3.08 13.19
N GLU A 77 -20.28 2.50 12.03
CA GLU A 77 -19.97 1.09 11.73
C GLU A 77 -18.49 0.91 11.43
N TYR A 78 -17.84 1.84 10.73
CA TYR A 78 -16.39 1.82 10.54
C TYR A 78 -15.66 1.80 11.88
N ASP A 79 -16.04 2.68 12.81
CA ASP A 79 -15.40 2.79 14.12
C ASP A 79 -15.58 1.51 14.96
N SER A 80 -16.78 0.94 14.96
CA SER A 80 -17.13 -0.22 15.78
C SER A 80 -16.76 -1.57 15.18
N LYS A 81 -16.79 -1.73 13.84
CA LYS A 81 -16.54 -3.01 13.15
C LYS A 81 -15.14 -3.12 12.55
N ILE A 82 -14.48 -2.01 12.22
CA ILE A 82 -13.15 -2.00 11.61
C ILE A 82 -12.12 -1.42 12.56
N LEU A 83 -12.22 -0.13 12.90
CA LEU A 83 -11.16 0.59 13.61
C LEU A 83 -10.89 0.01 15.00
N THR A 84 -11.93 -0.14 15.81
CA THR A 84 -11.79 -0.63 17.19
C THR A 84 -11.31 -2.07 17.24
N PRO A 85 -11.93 -3.02 16.50
CA PRO A 85 -11.43 -4.40 16.47
C PRO A 85 -10.00 -4.50 15.93
N LEU A 86 -9.65 -3.76 14.87
CA LEU A 86 -8.29 -3.80 14.32
C LEU A 86 -7.26 -3.31 15.33
N ARG A 87 -7.54 -2.23 16.08
CA ARG A 87 -6.67 -1.77 17.17
C ARG A 87 -6.50 -2.84 18.26
N GLN A 88 -7.59 -3.49 18.65
CA GLN A 88 -7.55 -4.59 19.64
C GLN A 88 -6.70 -5.76 19.15
N GLU A 89 -6.78 -6.11 17.87
CA GLU A 89 -5.98 -7.17 17.26
C GLU A 89 -4.47 -6.85 17.29
N PHE A 90 -4.10 -5.57 17.13
CA PHE A 90 -2.72 -5.10 17.27
C PHE A 90 -2.24 -5.09 18.72
N ASP A 91 -3.10 -4.68 19.66
CA ASP A 91 -2.81 -4.70 21.10
C ASP A 91 -2.60 -6.13 21.61
N GLN A 92 -3.54 -7.04 21.31
CA GLN A 92 -3.52 -8.43 21.78
C GLN A 92 -2.29 -9.21 21.29
N ARG A 93 -1.80 -8.90 20.08
CA ARG A 93 -0.61 -9.54 19.51
C ARG A 93 0.70 -8.82 19.85
N ALA A 94 0.63 -7.74 20.63
CA ALA A 94 1.78 -6.88 20.94
C ALA A 94 2.56 -6.49 19.66
N TRP A 95 1.82 -6.13 18.61
CA TRP A 95 2.38 -5.68 17.34
C TRP A 95 2.89 -4.25 17.40
N TRP A 96 2.32 -3.43 18.29
CA TRP A 96 2.76 -2.07 18.50
C TRP A 96 2.92 -1.72 19.97
N LYS A 97 3.51 -0.55 20.22
CA LYS A 97 3.41 0.14 21.50
C LYS A 97 2.95 1.55 21.24
N LEU A 98 1.99 2.01 22.04
CA LEU A 98 1.45 3.36 21.95
C LEU A 98 2.24 4.30 22.87
N GLY A 99 2.40 5.54 22.41
CA GLY A 99 2.96 6.64 23.18
C GLY A 99 2.26 7.95 22.83
N LYS A 100 2.59 9.03 23.54
CA LYS A 100 2.08 10.36 23.24
C LYS A 100 3.12 11.16 22.45
N ASN A 101 2.68 11.90 21.43
CA ASN A 101 3.53 12.86 20.73
C ASN A 101 3.57 14.21 21.46
N GLN A 102 4.31 15.17 20.90
CA GLN A 102 4.43 16.53 21.45
C GLN A 102 3.10 17.29 21.50
N GLU A 103 2.14 16.92 20.65
CA GLU A 103 0.80 17.51 20.57
C GLU A 103 -0.20 16.80 21.51
N GLY A 104 0.24 15.79 22.25
CA GLY A 104 -0.60 15.01 23.17
C GLY A 104 -1.44 13.92 22.51
N LEU A 105 -1.34 13.73 21.19
CA LEU A 105 -1.99 12.64 20.45
C LEU A 105 -1.37 11.30 20.82
N THR A 106 -2.20 10.29 20.98
CA THR A 106 -1.75 8.91 21.23
C THR A 106 -1.53 8.21 19.90
N LEU A 107 -0.32 7.69 19.66
CA LEU A 107 0.06 7.06 18.40
C LEU A 107 1.10 5.94 18.61
N PRO A 108 1.24 5.00 17.66
CA PRO A 108 2.28 3.98 17.72
C PRO A 108 3.67 4.59 17.69
N VAL A 109 4.48 4.31 18.71
CA VAL A 109 5.92 4.64 18.79
C VAL A 109 6.81 3.48 18.40
N GLU A 110 6.26 2.27 18.42
CA GLU A 110 6.85 1.05 17.85
C GLU A 110 5.74 0.33 17.08
N ASN A 111 6.05 -0.23 15.91
CA ASN A 111 5.10 -1.02 15.14
C ASN A 111 5.83 -2.07 14.30
N LYS A 112 5.48 -3.34 14.52
CA LYS A 112 6.02 -4.50 13.81
C LYS A 112 5.33 -4.71 12.46
N ILE A 113 4.09 -4.27 12.31
CA ILE A 113 3.33 -4.38 11.06
C ILE A 113 3.44 -3.05 10.31
N ARG A 114 4.19 -3.06 9.21
CA ARG A 114 4.39 -1.88 8.35
C ARG A 114 3.48 -1.87 7.14
N PHE A 115 2.94 -3.03 6.76
CA PHE A 115 2.06 -3.17 5.61
C PHE A 115 0.74 -3.84 6.00
N LEU A 116 -0.36 -3.33 5.46
CA LEU A 116 -1.68 -3.92 5.59
C LEU A 116 -2.22 -4.23 4.20
N ALA A 117 -2.38 -5.52 3.90
CA ALA A 117 -2.99 -6.00 2.66
C ALA A 117 -4.47 -6.27 2.91
N ILE A 118 -5.32 -5.49 2.26
CA ILE A 118 -6.78 -5.59 2.36
C ILE A 118 -7.29 -6.50 1.25
N MET A 119 -8.04 -7.53 1.62
CA MET A 119 -8.67 -8.43 0.67
C MET A 119 -10.04 -7.91 0.24
N ARG A 120 -10.43 -8.25 -0.98
CA ARG A 120 -11.78 -8.01 -1.50
C ARG A 120 -12.85 -8.43 -0.48
N GLY A 121 -13.90 -7.63 -0.39
CA GLY A 121 -15.03 -7.83 0.51
C GLY A 121 -14.94 -7.00 1.80
N VAL A 122 -13.81 -6.34 2.06
CA VAL A 122 -13.72 -5.25 3.04
C VAL A 122 -14.30 -3.98 2.41
N PRO A 123 -15.12 -3.18 3.13
CA PRO A 123 -15.68 -1.94 2.60
C PRO A 123 -14.62 -1.00 2.00
N LEU A 124 -15.02 -0.22 1.00
CA LEU A 124 -14.18 0.72 0.25
C LEU A 124 -14.29 2.15 0.79
N ARG A 125 -15.49 2.58 1.13
CA ARG A 125 -15.81 3.99 1.39
C ARG A 125 -16.52 4.16 2.72
N VAL A 126 -16.05 5.10 3.52
CA VAL A 126 -16.78 5.59 4.70
C VAL A 126 -17.70 6.71 4.24
N ARG A 127 -19.00 6.56 4.45
CA ARG A 127 -19.99 7.61 4.14
C ARG A 127 -19.87 8.77 5.12
N ASN A 128 -20.25 9.95 4.64
CA ASN A 128 -20.36 11.12 5.49
C ASN A 128 -21.38 10.87 6.62
N GLY A 129 -20.95 11.09 7.85
CA GLY A 129 -21.77 11.01 9.05
C GLY A 129 -22.02 12.41 9.66
N PRO A 130 -22.82 12.50 10.73
CA PRO A 130 -23.04 13.78 11.42
C PRO A 130 -21.71 14.38 11.89
N ALA A 131 -21.57 15.70 11.72
CA ALA A 131 -20.40 16.45 12.16
C ALA A 131 -20.09 16.15 13.63
N GLN A 132 -18.94 15.55 13.91
CA GLN A 132 -18.57 15.15 15.27
C GLN A 132 -17.93 16.30 16.07
N THR A 133 -17.49 17.37 15.40
CA THR A 133 -16.79 18.49 16.05
C THR A 133 -17.46 19.83 15.74
N PRO A 134 -18.30 20.36 16.66
CA PRO A 134 -18.79 21.72 16.54
C PRO A 134 -17.63 22.72 16.74
N GLY A 135 -17.43 23.65 15.80
CA GLY A 135 -16.68 24.88 16.06
C GLY A 135 -15.26 25.00 15.50
N THR A 136 -14.85 24.16 14.55
CA THR A 136 -13.64 24.46 13.77
C THR A 136 -13.93 25.54 12.72
N ASN A 137 -13.12 26.61 12.66
CA ASN A 137 -13.13 27.61 11.57
C ASN A 137 -12.57 27.01 10.27
N LEU A 138 -13.17 25.91 9.81
CA LEU A 138 -12.81 25.30 8.54
C LEU A 138 -13.45 26.09 7.39
N PRO A 139 -12.76 26.19 6.24
CA PRO A 139 -13.40 26.64 5.01
C PRO A 139 -14.66 25.80 4.72
N LYS A 140 -15.64 26.41 4.04
CA LYS A 140 -16.95 25.78 3.76
C LYS A 140 -16.82 24.47 3.00
N GLU A 141 -15.74 24.30 2.25
CA GLU A 141 -15.39 23.13 1.47
C GLU A 141 -15.02 21.91 2.33
N PHE A 142 -14.64 22.12 3.59
CA PHE A 142 -14.24 21.06 4.53
C PHE A 142 -15.20 20.88 5.70
N ALA A 143 -15.99 21.90 6.02
CA ALA A 143 -16.91 21.86 7.15
C ALA A 143 -18.02 20.81 6.94
N GLY A 144 -18.18 19.89 7.89
CA GLY A 144 -19.21 18.84 7.83
C GLY A 144 -18.94 17.73 6.83
N HIS A 145 -17.72 17.64 6.30
CA HIS A 145 -17.27 16.56 5.43
C HIS A 145 -16.31 15.64 6.20
N ASN A 146 -16.74 14.40 6.42
CA ASN A 146 -15.94 13.35 7.04
C ASN A 146 -15.98 12.02 6.25
N GLU A 147 -16.50 12.05 5.03
CA GLU A 147 -16.37 10.94 4.09
C GLU A 147 -14.91 10.64 3.79
N ALA A 148 -14.57 9.36 3.67
CA ALA A 148 -13.19 8.94 3.49
C ALA A 148 -13.09 7.62 2.72
N SER A 149 -11.92 7.36 2.14
CA SER A 149 -11.55 6.01 1.74
C SER A 149 -11.18 5.20 2.97
N VAL A 150 -11.69 3.96 3.08
CA VAL A 150 -11.31 3.02 4.15
C VAL A 150 -9.80 2.82 4.15
N ASP A 151 -9.16 2.79 2.98
CA ASP A 151 -7.72 2.55 2.86
C ASP A 151 -6.91 3.72 3.45
N SER A 152 -7.36 4.96 3.26
CA SER A 152 -6.71 6.15 3.82
C SER A 152 -6.85 6.21 5.34
N GLU A 153 -8.03 5.88 5.87
CA GLU A 153 -8.27 5.81 7.31
C GLU A 153 -7.42 4.70 7.96
N LEU A 154 -7.32 3.55 7.28
CA LEU A 154 -6.49 2.44 7.72
C LEU A 154 -4.99 2.71 7.66
N ALA A 155 -4.53 3.68 6.87
CA ALA A 155 -3.11 4.05 6.84
C ALA A 155 -2.65 4.74 8.14
N GLY A 156 -3.57 5.50 8.77
CA GLY A 156 -3.33 6.25 10.00
C GLY A 156 -4.08 5.71 11.22
N PHE A 157 -4.64 4.50 11.15
CA PHE A 157 -5.57 3.97 12.16
C PHE A 157 -4.98 3.88 13.57
N GLY A 158 -3.65 3.86 13.73
CA GLY A 158 -3.02 3.87 15.05
C GLY A 158 -3.11 5.23 15.76
N ILE A 159 -3.27 6.32 15.02
CA ILE A 159 -3.31 7.68 15.57
C ILE A 159 -4.69 7.94 16.17
N GLN A 160 -4.72 8.31 17.44
CA GLN A 160 -5.94 8.59 18.19
C GLN A 160 -6.08 10.08 18.46
N GLY A 161 -7.29 10.59 18.28
CA GLY A 161 -7.60 12.01 18.50
C GLY A 161 -7.36 12.92 17.28
N LEU A 162 -7.16 12.35 16.08
CA LEU A 162 -7.21 13.14 14.86
C LEU A 162 -8.60 13.73 14.66
N LEU A 163 -8.64 14.96 14.16
CA LEU A 163 -9.87 15.57 13.69
C LEU A 163 -10.34 14.83 12.44
N LEU A 164 -11.64 14.53 12.38
CA LEU A 164 -12.26 13.88 11.23
C LEU A 164 -12.55 14.87 10.09
N GLU A 165 -12.68 16.16 10.41
CA GLU A 165 -12.95 17.21 9.44
C GLU A 165 -11.67 18.00 9.14
N GLY A 166 -11.51 18.36 7.87
CA GLY A 166 -10.39 19.17 7.41
C GLY A 166 -9.18 18.38 6.92
N PRO A 167 -8.22 19.08 6.31
CA PRO A 167 -7.04 18.46 5.74
C PRO A 167 -6.09 17.96 6.83
N VAL A 168 -5.64 16.71 6.70
CA VAL A 168 -4.56 16.14 7.52
C VAL A 168 -3.28 16.08 6.67
N ASN A 169 -2.19 16.63 7.20
CA ASN A 169 -0.90 16.56 6.53
C ASN A 169 -0.33 15.14 6.58
N ASN A 170 0.03 14.60 5.42
CA ASN A 170 0.74 13.33 5.35
C ASN A 170 2.22 13.54 5.73
N ALA A 171 2.63 12.97 6.86
CA ALA A 171 3.99 13.09 7.40
C ALA A 171 5.08 12.53 6.46
N TYR A 172 4.73 11.61 5.56
CA TYR A 172 5.67 11.03 4.59
C TYR A 172 5.75 11.83 3.28
N PHE A 173 4.82 12.77 3.03
CA PHE A 173 4.82 13.54 1.79
C PHE A 173 6.12 14.33 1.63
N LYS A 174 6.74 14.22 0.44
CA LYS A 174 8.06 14.81 0.10
C LYS A 174 9.22 14.31 0.97
N SER A 175 9.10 13.14 1.60
CA SER A 175 10.25 12.51 2.22
C SER A 175 11.22 11.99 1.16
N ASP A 176 12.51 12.26 1.33
CA ASP A 176 13.57 11.69 0.50
C ASP A 176 14.00 10.28 0.96
N LYS A 177 13.45 9.80 2.08
CA LYS A 177 13.75 8.48 2.63
C LYS A 177 12.85 7.43 1.99
N SER A 178 13.38 6.22 1.82
CA SER A 178 12.53 5.07 1.53
C SER A 178 11.56 4.83 2.68
N ILE A 179 10.41 4.22 2.41
CA ILE A 179 9.43 3.92 3.46
C ILE A 179 9.97 2.96 4.53
N ASN A 180 10.93 2.11 4.15
CA ASN A 180 11.61 1.20 5.05
C ASN A 180 12.52 1.96 6.03
N ASP A 181 13.16 3.03 5.56
CA ASP A 181 14.06 3.88 6.36
C ASP A 181 13.33 5.03 7.08
N ALA A 182 12.09 5.33 6.66
CA ALA A 182 11.24 6.29 7.32
C ALA A 182 10.79 5.72 8.68
N ASN A 183 11.33 6.29 9.76
CA ASN A 183 10.94 5.96 11.14
C ASN A 183 9.58 6.59 11.49
N MET A 184 8.51 6.04 10.91
CA MET A 184 7.12 6.46 11.10
C MET A 184 6.27 5.26 11.52
N PRO A 185 6.41 4.76 12.77
CA PRO A 185 5.72 3.57 13.25
C PRO A 185 4.18 3.71 13.25
N PHE A 186 3.68 4.94 13.29
CA PHE A 186 2.25 5.25 13.21
C PHE A 186 1.65 5.17 11.80
N LEU A 187 2.49 5.12 10.75
CA LEU A 187 2.07 5.03 9.36
C LEU A 187 2.16 3.58 8.87
N VAL A 188 1.03 3.05 8.42
CA VAL A 188 0.94 1.72 7.82
C VAL A 188 0.67 1.85 6.33
N MET A 189 1.45 1.13 5.52
CA MET A 189 1.28 1.10 4.07
C MET A 189 0.13 0.18 3.71
N VAL A 190 -0.98 0.78 3.30
CA VAL A 190 -2.18 0.05 2.92
C VAL A 190 -2.15 -0.26 1.43
N SER A 191 -2.46 -1.50 1.10
CA SER A 191 -2.67 -1.96 -0.26
C SER A 191 -3.91 -2.85 -0.30
N ARG A 192 -4.55 -2.93 -1.46
CA ARG A 192 -5.80 -3.67 -1.61
C ARG A 192 -5.75 -4.60 -2.82
N ILE A 193 -6.26 -5.81 -2.64
CA ILE A 193 -6.48 -6.79 -3.70
C ILE A 193 -7.98 -6.87 -3.94
N ASP A 194 -8.44 -6.09 -4.93
CA ASP A 194 -9.84 -5.95 -5.27
C ASP A 194 -10.02 -5.90 -6.80
N ALA A 195 -11.17 -6.37 -7.27
CA ALA A 195 -11.52 -6.49 -8.68
C ALA A 195 -13.03 -6.72 -8.82
N ASP A 196 -13.52 -6.74 -10.06
CA ASP A 196 -14.91 -7.04 -10.41
C ASP A 196 -15.35 -8.47 -10.01
N THR A 197 -14.48 -9.47 -10.17
CA THR A 197 -14.74 -10.89 -9.84
C THR A 197 -13.65 -11.49 -8.94
N TRP A 198 -14.01 -12.48 -8.11
CA TRP A 198 -13.06 -13.16 -7.22
C TRP A 198 -11.96 -13.86 -8.02
N GLN A 199 -12.32 -14.38 -9.19
CA GLN A 199 -11.39 -14.98 -10.15
C GLN A 199 -10.36 -13.97 -10.64
N THR A 200 -10.75 -12.71 -10.88
CA THR A 200 -9.81 -11.64 -11.23
C THR A 200 -8.83 -11.38 -10.08
N CYS A 201 -9.30 -11.34 -8.82
CA CYS A 201 -8.41 -11.20 -7.66
C CYS A 201 -7.41 -12.37 -7.53
N GLU A 202 -7.89 -13.62 -7.67
CA GLU A 202 -7.01 -14.81 -7.67
C GLU A 202 -5.98 -14.75 -8.81
N ARG A 203 -6.39 -14.27 -9.98
CA ARG A 203 -5.50 -14.07 -11.13
C ARG A 203 -4.45 -13.00 -10.84
N MET A 204 -4.82 -11.85 -10.25
CA MET A 204 -3.86 -10.81 -9.86
C MET A 204 -2.76 -11.36 -8.95
N LEU A 205 -3.12 -12.26 -8.03
CA LEU A 205 -2.15 -12.94 -7.17
C LEU A 205 -1.24 -13.88 -7.96
N ARG A 206 -1.83 -14.80 -8.72
CA ARG A 206 -1.08 -15.82 -9.46
C ARG A 206 -0.16 -15.21 -10.50
N ASP A 207 -0.66 -14.26 -11.26
CA ASP A 207 0.04 -13.65 -12.37
C ASP A 207 1.15 -12.70 -11.87
N ALA A 208 1.11 -12.23 -10.62
CA ALA A 208 2.23 -11.52 -9.99
C ALA A 208 3.35 -12.47 -9.53
N ILE A 209 3.02 -13.68 -9.07
CA ILE A 209 4.00 -14.68 -8.63
C ILE A 209 4.81 -15.26 -9.81
N GLN A 210 4.17 -15.40 -10.97
CA GLN A 210 4.80 -15.97 -12.16
C GLN A 210 6.09 -15.21 -12.58
N PRO A 211 6.06 -13.89 -12.85
CA PRO A 211 7.24 -13.13 -13.23
C PRO A 211 8.28 -13.02 -12.11
N GLU A 212 7.89 -13.11 -10.84
CA GLU A 212 8.84 -13.16 -9.72
C GLU A 212 9.71 -14.42 -9.76
N LYS A 213 9.17 -15.54 -10.25
CA LYS A 213 9.91 -16.80 -10.39
C LYS A 213 10.68 -16.91 -11.71
N SER A 214 10.07 -16.48 -12.82
CA SER A 214 10.64 -16.66 -14.16
C SER A 214 11.42 -15.44 -14.68
N GLY A 215 11.39 -14.33 -13.95
CA GLY A 215 11.73 -13.02 -14.50
C GLY A 215 10.61 -12.47 -15.38
N LEU A 216 10.56 -11.14 -15.51
CA LEU A 216 9.67 -10.45 -16.44
C LEU A 216 10.35 -10.38 -17.82
N TRP A 217 9.68 -10.88 -18.86
CA TRP A 217 10.17 -10.83 -20.24
C TRP A 217 9.08 -10.25 -21.14
N GLY A 218 9.43 -9.24 -21.94
CA GLY A 218 8.48 -8.55 -22.82
C GLY A 218 9.18 -7.57 -23.75
N ARG A 219 8.41 -6.95 -24.65
CA ARG A 219 8.90 -5.83 -25.46
C ARG A 219 8.82 -4.55 -24.62
N ALA A 220 9.90 -3.78 -24.63
CA ALA A 220 9.91 -2.42 -24.12
C ALA A 220 9.86 -1.48 -25.33
N ASP A 221 8.82 -0.67 -25.41
CA ASP A 221 8.72 0.39 -26.40
C ASP A 221 9.28 1.67 -25.80
N ILE A 222 10.27 2.26 -26.47
CA ILE A 222 10.85 3.55 -26.10
C ILE A 222 10.27 4.60 -27.05
N ASP A 223 9.30 5.37 -26.54
CA ASP A 223 8.76 6.50 -27.28
C ASP A 223 9.74 7.69 -27.19
N ILE A 224 10.32 8.05 -28.33
CA ILE A 224 11.23 9.20 -28.45
C ILE A 224 10.49 10.55 -28.53
N ALA A 225 9.15 10.55 -28.47
CA ALA A 225 8.28 11.73 -28.45
C ALA A 225 8.65 12.77 -29.53
N ASN A 226 9.10 12.33 -30.70
CA ASN A 226 9.64 13.16 -31.78
C ASN A 226 10.74 14.16 -31.37
N LYS A 227 11.40 13.97 -30.22
CA LYS A 227 12.48 14.84 -29.73
C LYS A 227 13.80 14.63 -30.48
N ILE A 228 13.89 13.57 -31.28
CA ILE A 228 15.05 13.24 -32.10
C ILE A 228 14.54 13.05 -33.53
N LYS A 229 15.08 13.83 -34.48
CA LYS A 229 14.89 13.56 -35.90
C LYS A 229 15.77 12.35 -36.27
N LEU A 230 15.14 11.22 -36.53
CA LEU A 230 15.81 10.10 -37.20
C LEU A 230 16.00 10.54 -38.66
N GLY A 231 17.27 10.70 -39.05
CA GLY A 231 17.68 11.17 -40.38
C GLY A 231 17.48 10.13 -41.47
#